data_AF-A0A6N3FD52-F1
#
_entry.id   AF-A0A6N3FD52-F1
#
_cell.length_a   1.000
_cell.length_b   1.000
_cell.length_c   1.000
_cell.angle_alpha   90.00
_cell.angle_beta   90.00
_cell.angle_gamma   90.00
#
_symmetry.space_group_name_H-M   'P 1'
#
loop_
_entity.id
_entity.type
_entity.pdbx_description
1 polymer ?
#
loop_
_entity_poly.entity_id
_entity_poly.type
_entity_poly.pdbx_seq_one_letter_code
_entity_poly.pdbx_strand_id
1 'polypeptide(L)'
;MFKINEKNYELKYGIKRIEMIEAVTEMPVMSSLQRNKGMLSIQHLKVYFAYGLQDTDGEYIDINKGMEQAEKLMEAEGYIKLNMAIVAALQRDCAFLFQTD
;
A
#
# COMPACT_ATOMS: atom_id res chain seq x y z
N MET A 1 -2.24 11.67 -2.76
CA MET A 1 -0.99 11.96 -3.49
C MET A 1 0.11 12.18 -2.47
N PHE A 2 1.30 11.68 -2.75
CA PHE A 2 2.51 11.76 -1.92
C PHE A 2 3.57 12.48 -2.74
N LYS A 3 4.18 13.53 -2.18
CA LYS A 3 5.29 14.23 -2.84
C LYS A 3 6.59 13.66 -2.32
N ILE A 4 7.33 12.96 -3.18
CA ILE A 4 8.60 12.34 -2.83
C ILE A 4 9.64 12.90 -3.80
N ASN A 5 10.63 13.62 -3.25
CA ASN A 5 11.53 14.47 -4.01
C ASN A 5 10.72 15.50 -4.83
N GLU A 6 10.87 15.49 -6.15
CA GLU A 6 10.19 16.41 -7.07
C GLU A 6 9.05 15.73 -7.85
N LYS A 7 8.79 14.44 -7.62
CA LYS A 7 7.73 13.68 -8.28
C LYS A 7 6.50 13.52 -7.37
N ASN A 8 5.33 13.54 -8.02
CA ASN A 8 4.06 13.22 -7.37
C ASN A 8 3.75 11.74 -7.57
N TYR A 9 3.38 11.09 -6.49
CA TYR A 9 2.98 9.70 -6.48
C TYR A 9 1.56 9.53 -5.95
N GLU A 10 0.91 8.45 -6.36
CA GLU A 10 -0.32 7.98 -5.75
C GLU A 10 -0.23 6.48 -5.46
N LEU A 11 -1.10 6.02 -4.56
CA LEU A 11 -1.26 4.58 -4.34
C LEU A 11 -2.17 4.07 -5.45
N LYS A 12 -1.65 3.15 -6.26
CA LYS A 12 -2.36 2.46 -7.32
C LYS A 12 -2.14 0.96 -7.21
N TYR A 13 -3.24 0.21 -7.17
CA TYR A 13 -3.20 -1.24 -7.13
C TYR A 13 -3.87 -1.87 -8.36
N GLY A 14 -3.40 -3.06 -8.69
CA GLY A 14 -4.00 -3.95 -9.68
C GLY A 14 -3.59 -5.38 -9.34
N ILE A 15 -4.18 -6.38 -9.98
CA ILE A 15 -3.98 -7.80 -9.62
C ILE A 15 -2.50 -8.17 -9.53
N LYS A 16 -1.67 -7.80 -10.52
CA LYS A 16 -0.22 -8.08 -10.47
C LYS A 16 0.49 -7.46 -9.27
N ARG A 17 0.06 -6.28 -8.83
CA ARG A 17 0.63 -5.60 -7.65
C ARG A 17 0.23 -6.33 -6.37
N ILE A 18 -1.02 -6.78 -6.29
CA ILE A 18 -1.51 -7.63 -5.19
C ILE A 18 -0.71 -8.94 -5.14
N GLU A 19 -0.56 -9.65 -6.26
CA GLU A 19 0.21 -10.91 -6.31
C GLU A 19 1.64 -10.73 -5.79
N MET A 20 2.32 -9.64 -6.18
CA MET A 20 3.67 -9.35 -5.69
C MET A 20 3.69 -9.02 -4.19
N ILE A 21 2.69 -8.30 -3.68
CA ILE A 21 2.56 -8.00 -2.26
C ILE A 21 2.34 -9.28 -1.46
N GLU A 22 1.45 -10.15 -1.92
CA GLU A 22 1.14 -11.43 -1.25
C GLU A 22 2.34 -12.37 -1.27
N ALA A 23 3.13 -12.38 -2.36
CA ALA A 23 4.37 -13.15 -2.43
C ALA A 23 5.42 -12.69 -1.41
N VAL A 24 5.52 -11.38 -1.13
CA VAL A 24 6.48 -10.83 -0.16
C VAL A 24 5.98 -10.94 1.28
N THR A 25 4.68 -10.78 1.50
CA THR A 25 4.08 -10.85 2.84
C THR A 25 3.66 -12.25 3.25
N GLU A 26 3.73 -13.21 2.32
CA GLU A 26 3.30 -14.59 2.46
C GLU A 26 1.86 -14.71 3.00
N MET A 27 1.02 -13.72 2.70
CA MET A 27 -0.32 -13.61 3.26
C MET A 27 -1.29 -12.95 2.27
N PRO A 28 -2.47 -13.54 2.03
CA PRO A 28 -3.49 -12.89 1.23
C PRO A 28 -3.90 -11.53 1.80
N VAL A 29 -4.23 -10.57 0.93
CA VAL A 29 -4.63 -9.21 1.34
C VAL A 29 -5.82 -9.24 2.29
N MET A 30 -6.87 -9.98 1.93
CA MET A 30 -8.09 -10.05 2.74
C MET A 30 -7.86 -10.75 4.08
N SER A 31 -7.01 -11.76 4.12
CA SER A 31 -6.60 -12.42 5.37
C SER A 31 -5.85 -11.45 6.29
N SER A 32 -4.95 -10.63 5.72
CA SER A 32 -4.21 -9.60 6.47
C SER A 32 -5.16 -8.59 7.10
N LEU A 33 -6.14 -8.10 6.34
CA LEU A 33 -7.08 -7.09 6.80
C LEU A 33 -8.08 -7.66 7.82
N GLN A 34 -8.69 -8.82 7.56
CA GLN A 34 -9.70 -9.39 8.46
C GLN A 34 -9.11 -9.76 9.83
N ARG A 35 -7.94 -10.40 9.87
CA ARG A 35 -7.27 -10.81 11.12
C ARG A 35 -7.03 -9.63 12.06
N ASN A 36 -6.70 -8.48 11.48
CA ASN A 36 -6.27 -7.30 12.23
C ASN A 36 -7.29 -6.16 12.20
N LYS A 37 -8.57 -6.45 11.92
CA LYS A 37 -9.66 -5.45 11.88
C LYS A 37 -9.34 -4.24 10.98
N GLY A 38 -8.76 -4.50 9.82
CA GLY A 38 -8.39 -3.50 8.82
C GLY A 38 -6.99 -2.89 8.99
N MET A 39 -6.20 -3.38 9.95
CA MET A 39 -4.87 -2.81 10.27
C MET A 39 -3.73 -3.69 9.75
N LEU A 40 -2.83 -3.14 8.93
CA LEU A 40 -1.65 -3.86 8.44
C LEU A 40 -0.53 -3.84 9.49
N SER A 41 0.27 -4.91 9.63
CA SER A 41 1.50 -4.82 10.42
C SER A 41 2.42 -3.73 9.87
N ILE A 42 3.34 -3.17 10.66
CA ILE A 42 4.28 -2.13 10.18
C ILE A 42 5.06 -2.61 8.95
N GLN A 43 5.53 -3.86 8.97
CA GLN A 43 6.23 -4.45 7.83
C GLN A 43 5.31 -4.52 6.59
N HIS A 44 4.09 -5.04 6.74
CA HIS A 44 3.15 -5.14 5.62
C HIS A 44 2.78 -3.75 5.11
N LEU A 45 2.55 -2.79 6.00
CA LEU A 45 2.24 -1.42 5.61
C LEU A 45 3.34 -0.80 4.74
N LYS A 46 4.62 -1.02 5.09
CA LYS A 46 5.75 -0.57 4.26
C LYS A 46 5.78 -1.25 2.89
N VAL A 47 5.52 -2.56 2.83
CA VAL A 47 5.44 -3.32 1.57
C VAL A 47 4.28 -2.82 0.70
N TYR A 48 3.07 -2.73 1.26
CA TYR A 48 1.89 -2.29 0.53
C TYR A 48 2.05 -0.87 0.00
N PHE A 49 2.64 0.03 0.79
CA PHE A 49 2.95 1.38 0.35
C PHE A 49 3.93 1.35 -0.83
N ALA A 50 5.09 0.71 -0.68
CA ALA A 50 6.15 0.68 -1.69
C ALA A 50 5.66 0.09 -3.02
N TYR A 51 4.95 -1.04 -2.97
CA TYR A 51 4.46 -1.70 -4.17
C TYR A 51 3.29 -0.95 -4.81
N GLY A 52 2.51 -0.18 -4.06
CA GLY A 52 1.40 0.61 -4.58
C GLY A 52 1.81 1.97 -5.14
N LEU A 53 3.02 2.45 -4.86
CA LEU A 53 3.38 3.84 -5.12
C LEU A 53 3.81 4.05 -6.59
N GLN A 54 2.93 4.70 -7.35
CA GLN A 54 3.08 4.97 -8.78
C GLN A 54 3.12 6.47 -9.04
N ASP A 55 4.03 6.93 -9.91
CA ASP A 55 4.10 8.33 -10.31
C ASP A 55 3.11 8.68 -11.42
N THR A 56 3.07 9.96 -11.80
CA THR A 56 2.18 10.49 -12.84
C THR A 56 2.45 9.93 -14.23
N ASP A 57 3.64 9.39 -14.47
CA ASP A 57 4.02 8.77 -15.75
C ASP A 57 3.64 7.29 -15.78
N GLY A 58 3.08 6.76 -14.68
CA GLY A 58 2.71 5.36 -14.53
C GLY A 58 3.87 4.47 -14.06
N GLU A 59 5.00 5.05 -13.67
CA GLU A 59 6.15 4.29 -13.17
C GLU A 59 6.04 4.05 -11.68
N TYR A 60 6.31 2.82 -11.25
CA TYR A 60 6.31 2.50 -9.82
C TYR A 60 7.67 2.81 -9.22
N ILE A 61 7.66 3.29 -7.99
CA ILE A 61 8.90 3.60 -7.27
C ILE A 61 9.76 2.34 -7.09
N ASP A 62 11.08 2.54 -6.97
CA ASP A 62 11.97 1.51 -6.42
C ASP A 62 11.48 1.06 -5.03
N ILE A 63 11.40 -0.25 -4.82
CA ILE A 63 10.77 -0.82 -3.63
C ILE A 63 11.49 -0.42 -2.34
N ASN A 64 12.83 -0.42 -2.34
CA ASN A 64 13.60 -0.06 -1.15
C ASN A 64 13.37 1.41 -0.79
N LYS A 65 13.39 2.30 -1.79
CA LYS A 65 13.02 3.71 -1.59
C LYS A 65 11.58 3.85 -1.09
N GLY A 66 10.63 3.13 -1.66
CA GLY A 66 9.23 3.15 -1.23
C GLY A 66 9.07 2.75 0.24
N MET A 67 9.77 1.70 0.68
CA MET A 67 9.72 1.24 2.07
C MET A 67 10.33 2.25 3.04
N GLU A 68 11.45 2.87 2.68
CA GLU A 68 12.06 3.96 3.48
C GLU A 68 11.10 5.15 3.61
N GLN A 69 10.41 5.52 2.53
CA GLN A 69 9.44 6.61 2.56
C GLN A 69 8.21 6.28 3.40
N ALA A 70 7.74 5.03 3.36
CA ALA A 70 6.65 4.58 4.22
C ALA A 70 6.99 4.73 5.70
N GLU A 71 8.24 4.40 6.08
CA GLU A 71 8.73 4.56 7.45
C GLU A 71 8.73 6.03 7.88
N LYS A 72 9.34 6.91 7.08
CA LYS A 72 9.37 8.36 7.34
C LYS A 72 7.97 8.97 7.45
N LEU A 73 7.05 8.60 6.55
CA LEU A 73 5.68 9.10 6.57
C LEU A 73 4.91 8.61 7.78
N MET A 74 5.13 7.36 8.19
CA MET A 74 4.49 6.79 9.38
C MET A 74 4.98 7.46 10.67
N GLU A 75 6.26 7.79 10.77
CA GLU A 75 6.80 8.56 11.89
C GLU A 75 6.30 10.01 11.90
N ALA A 76 6.23 10.65 10.73
CA ALA A 76 5.85 12.06 10.62
C ALA A 76 4.34 12.29 10.73
N GLU A 77 3.53 11.43 10.13
CA GLU A 77 2.07 11.64 9.99
C GLU A 77 1.22 10.60 10.71
N GLY A 78 1.84 9.58 11.29
CA GLY A 78 1.20 8.53 12.05
C GLY A 78 0.81 7.30 11.21
N TYR A 79 1.07 6.14 11.78
CA TYR A 79 0.74 4.82 11.22
C TYR A 79 -0.71 4.70 10.73
N ILE A 80 -1.68 5.15 11.53
CA ILE A 80 -3.11 5.00 11.21
C ILE A 80 -3.46 5.72 9.91
N LYS A 81 -2.92 6.93 9.70
CA LYS A 81 -3.18 7.72 8.50
C LYS A 81 -2.70 6.99 7.25
N LEU A 82 -1.49 6.43 7.31
CA LEU A 82 -0.92 5.68 6.19
C LEU A 82 -1.68 4.38 5.92
N ASN A 83 -2.09 3.67 6.97
CA ASN A 83 -2.90 2.46 6.85
C ASN A 83 -4.24 2.76 6.16
N MET A 84 -4.93 3.81 6.58
CA MET A 84 -6.20 4.24 5.97
C MET A 84 -6.04 4.61 4.50
N ALA A 85 -4.95 5.30 4.13
CA ALA A 85 -4.68 5.65 2.74
C ALA A 85 -4.50 4.40 1.85
N ILE A 86 -3.78 3.38 2.35
CA ILE A 86 -3.59 2.11 1.66
C ILE A 86 -4.91 1.36 1.52
N VAL A 87 -5.68 1.20 2.60
CA VAL A 87 -6.95 0.48 2.57
C VAL A 87 -7.95 1.17 1.63
N ALA A 88 -8.03 2.51 1.65
CA ALA A 88 -8.89 3.25 0.74
C ALA A 88 -8.49 3.05 -0.72
N ALA A 89 -7.19 3.02 -1.03
CA ALA A 89 -6.70 2.74 -2.37
C ALA A 89 -6.99 1.29 -2.81
N LEU A 90 -6.83 0.30 -1.93
CA LEU A 90 -7.19 -1.10 -2.19
C LEU A 90 -8.69 -1.23 -2.48
N GLN A 91 -9.56 -0.57 -1.71
CA GLN A 91 -11.01 -0.58 -1.95
C GLN A 91 -11.37 0.06 -3.28
N ARG A 92 -10.72 1.18 -3.64
CA ARG A 92 -10.95 1.88 -4.90
C ARG A 92 -10.50 1.08 -6.11
N ASP A 93 -9.30 0.53 -6.07
CA ASP A 93 -8.67 -0.09 -7.24
C ASP A 93 -8.92 -1.60 -7.35
N CYS A 94 -9.21 -2.26 -6.23
CA CYS A 94 -9.41 -3.71 -6.12
C CYS A 94 -10.71 -4.03 -5.39
N ALA A 95 -11.79 -3.32 -5.73
CA ALA A 95 -13.10 -3.46 -5.11
C ALA A 95 -13.61 -4.92 -5.05
N PHE A 96 -13.23 -5.75 -6.03
CA PHE A 96 -13.56 -7.18 -6.09
C PHE A 96 -13.10 -7.98 -4.85
N LEU A 97 -12.03 -7.56 -4.16
CA LEU A 97 -11.57 -8.18 -2.92
C LEU A 97 -12.53 -7.96 -1.75
N PHE A 98 -13.37 -6.93 -1.83
CA PHE A 98 -14.26 -6.47 -0.76
C PHE A 98 -15.74 -6.74 -1.04
N GLN A 99 -16.06 -7.39 -2.16
CA GLN A 99 -17.42 -7.79 -2.48
C GLN A 99 -17.87 -8.89 -1.52
N THR A 100 -19.05 -8.72 -0.96
CA THR A 100 -19.78 -9.75 -0.21
C THR A 100 -21.10 -10.00 -0.92
N ASP A 101 -21.56 -11.25 -0.93
CA ASP A 101 -22.91 -11.59 -1.40
C ASP A 101 -24.00 -10.93 -0.54
#